data_AF-A0A951GYP2-F1
#
_entry.id   AF-A0A951GYP2-F1
#
_cell.length_a   1.000
_cell.length_b   1.000
_cell.length_c   1.000
_cell.angle_alpha   90.00
_cell.angle_beta   90.00
_cell.angle_gamma   90.00
#
_symmetry.space_group_name_H-M   'P 1'
#
loop_
_entity.id
_entity.type
_entity.pdbx_description
1 polymer ?
#
loop_
_entity_poly.entity_id
_entity_poly.type
_entity_poly.pdbx_seq_one_letter_code
_entity_poly.pdbx_strand_id
1 'polypeptide(L)'
;MSPGVARFEELAGLWEEGQRRLARADPVARPTLERVTDELVLALRRRLGGPFTVQELAQLYSEQGTDWCFEIAARVAPVTPAAWDMTTVAGAAFARYAR
;
A
#
# COMPACT_ATOMS: atom_id res chain seq x y z
N MET A 1 25.82 -6.78 -4.62
CA MET A 1 24.41 -6.40 -4.45
C MET A 1 24.16 -6.29 -2.94
N SER A 2 23.75 -5.13 -2.44
CA SER A 2 23.54 -4.94 -0.99
C SER A 2 22.24 -5.62 -0.53
N PRO A 3 22.19 -6.20 0.69
CA PRO A 3 21.02 -6.93 1.19
C PRO A 3 19.70 -6.14 1.12
N GLY A 4 19.75 -4.82 1.27
CA GLY A 4 18.57 -3.94 1.20
C GLY A 4 17.97 -3.77 -0.20
N VAL A 5 18.75 -3.95 -1.28
CA VAL A 5 18.24 -3.83 -2.66
C VAL A 5 17.41 -5.04 -3.05
N ALA A 6 17.88 -6.25 -2.71
CA ALA A 6 17.14 -7.49 -2.95
C ALA A 6 15.79 -7.51 -2.20
N ARG A 7 15.77 -7.04 -0.95
CA ARG A 7 14.52 -6.89 -0.17
C ARG A 7 13.55 -5.90 -0.83
N PHE A 8 14.04 -4.80 -1.39
CA PHE A 8 13.19 -3.85 -2.10
C PHE A 8 12.58 -4.45 -3.37
N GLU A 9 13.35 -5.17 -4.18
CA GLU A 9 12.83 -5.81 -5.41
C GLU A 9 11.70 -6.81 -5.13
N GLU A 10 11.86 -7.62 -4.07
CA GLU A 10 10.79 -8.51 -3.60
C GLU A 10 9.54 -7.73 -3.18
N LEU A 11 9.70 -6.67 -2.39
CA LEU A 11 8.59 -5.82 -1.95
C LEU A 11 7.92 -5.08 -3.11
N ALA A 12 8.70 -4.59 -4.08
CA ALA A 12 8.20 -3.94 -5.28
C ALA A 12 7.29 -4.89 -6.06
N GLY A 13 7.67 -6.16 -6.21
CA GLY A 13 6.84 -7.19 -6.84
C GLY A 13 5.49 -7.40 -6.13
N LEU A 14 5.48 -7.41 -4.79
CA LEU A 14 4.26 -7.50 -3.99
C LEU A 14 3.37 -6.26 -4.14
N TRP A 15 3.97 -5.07 -4.16
CA TRP A 15 3.24 -3.82 -4.30
C TRP A 15 2.60 -3.68 -5.68
N GLU A 16 3.36 -3.98 -6.72
CA GLU A 16 2.83 -4.01 -8.08
C GLU A 16 1.70 -5.02 -8.24
N GLU A 17 1.77 -6.16 -7.55
CA GLU A 17 0.68 -7.13 -7.53
C GLU A 17 -0.58 -6.54 -6.90
N GLY A 18 -0.48 -5.81 -5.80
CA GLY A 18 -1.60 -5.08 -5.23
C GLY A 18 -2.22 -4.07 -6.21
N GLN A 19 -1.36 -3.32 -6.93
CA GLN A 19 -1.82 -2.39 -7.96
C GLN A 19 -2.52 -3.10 -9.14
N ARG A 20 -2.06 -4.30 -9.54
CA ARG A 20 -2.73 -5.12 -10.57
C ARG A 20 -4.07 -5.66 -10.07
N ARG A 21 -4.15 -6.12 -8.83
CA ARG A 21 -5.41 -6.57 -8.20
C ARG A 21 -6.43 -5.45 -8.13
N LEU A 22 -6.02 -4.26 -7.72
CA LEU A 22 -6.87 -3.07 -7.69
C LEU A 22 -7.44 -2.75 -9.09
N ALA A 23 -6.60 -2.83 -10.13
CA ALA A 23 -7.03 -2.59 -11.51
C ALA A 23 -8.03 -3.63 -12.04
N ARG A 24 -7.98 -4.87 -11.52
CA ARG A 24 -8.84 -6.01 -11.90
C ARG A 24 -10.01 -6.24 -10.94
N ALA A 25 -10.14 -5.42 -9.90
CA ALA A 25 -11.20 -5.56 -8.91
C ALA A 25 -12.59 -5.42 -9.56
N ASP A 26 -13.60 -6.01 -8.89
CA ASP A 26 -15.00 -5.84 -9.27
C ASP A 26 -15.31 -4.35 -9.50
N PRO A 27 -15.86 -3.96 -10.67
CA PRO A 27 -16.20 -2.58 -10.97
C PRO A 27 -17.06 -1.88 -9.90
N VAL A 28 -17.89 -2.63 -9.18
CA VAL A 28 -18.74 -2.11 -8.09
C VAL A 28 -17.90 -1.78 -6.86
N ALA A 29 -16.94 -2.63 -6.50
CA ALA A 29 -16.10 -2.44 -5.31
C ALA A 29 -14.94 -1.47 -5.56
N ARG A 30 -14.44 -1.42 -6.80
CA ARG A 30 -13.22 -0.69 -7.18
C ARG A 30 -13.19 0.77 -6.71
N PRO A 31 -14.24 1.59 -6.83
CA PRO A 31 -14.21 2.97 -6.33
C PRO A 31 -13.92 3.09 -4.83
N THR A 32 -14.40 2.13 -4.02
CA THR A 32 -14.13 2.10 -2.58
C THR A 32 -12.69 1.68 -2.30
N LEU A 33 -12.16 0.69 -3.03
CA LEU A 33 -10.76 0.29 -2.92
C LEU A 33 -9.82 1.42 -3.31
N GLU A 34 -10.12 2.15 -4.40
CA GLU A 34 -9.37 3.34 -4.84
C GLU A 34 -9.33 4.41 -3.74
N ARG A 35 -10.49 4.71 -3.11
CA ARG A 35 -10.56 5.65 -1.99
C ARG A 35 -9.68 5.23 -0.81
N VAL A 36 -9.71 3.95 -0.44
CA VAL A 36 -8.84 3.43 0.64
C VAL A 36 -7.38 3.58 0.25
N THR A 37 -7.01 3.18 -0.97
CA THR A 37 -5.63 3.31 -1.48
C THR A 37 -5.14 4.76 -1.45
N ASP A 38 -5.97 5.73 -1.83
CA ASP A 38 -5.59 7.15 -1.80
C ASP A 38 -5.36 7.65 -0.36
N GLU A 39 -6.20 7.26 0.60
CA GLU A 39 -6.00 7.57 2.02
C GLU A 39 -4.72 6.94 2.58
N LEU A 40 -4.38 5.73 2.15
CA LEU A 40 -3.12 5.08 2.49
C LEU A 40 -1.92 5.82 1.92
N VAL A 41 -1.99 6.34 0.68
CA VAL A 41 -0.93 7.17 0.10
C VAL A 41 -0.74 8.47 0.91
N LEU A 42 -1.83 9.12 1.33
CA LEU A 42 -1.73 10.29 2.21
C LEU A 42 -1.10 9.95 3.56
N ALA A 43 -1.42 8.78 4.10
CA ALA A 43 -0.85 8.28 5.34
C ALA A 43 0.64 7.93 5.22
N LEU A 44 1.10 7.43 4.07
CA LEU A 44 2.52 7.23 3.74
C LEU A 44 3.28 8.56 3.69
N ARG A 45 2.72 9.57 2.99
CA ARG A 45 3.29 10.93 2.93
C ARG A 45 3.51 11.53 4.31
N ARG A 46 2.55 11.36 5.22
CA ARG A 46 2.67 11.88 6.60
C ARG A 46 3.73 11.14 7.43
N ARG A 47 3.96 9.85 7.17
CA ARG A 47 4.91 9.02 7.92
C ARG A 47 6.36 9.20 7.46
N LEU A 48 6.58 9.19 6.15
CA LEU A 48 7.92 9.34 5.58
C LEU A 48 8.35 10.80 5.49
N GLY A 49 7.40 11.74 5.48
CA GLY A 49 7.71 13.16 5.39
C GLY A 49 8.19 13.54 3.99
N GLY A 50 9.23 14.37 3.90
CA GLY A 50 9.75 14.95 2.66
C GLY A 50 10.39 13.93 1.71
N PRO A 51 11.50 14.29 1.02
CA PRO A 51 12.19 13.34 0.16
C PRO A 51 12.58 12.09 0.94
N PHE A 52 12.24 10.92 0.42
CA PHE A 52 12.57 9.62 0.99
C PHE A 52 13.22 8.73 -0.07
N THR A 53 13.95 7.73 0.38
CA THR A 53 14.56 6.69 -0.44
C THR A 53 13.66 5.46 -0.51
N VAL A 54 13.77 4.69 -1.59
CA VAL A 54 13.04 3.42 -1.72
C VAL A 54 13.37 2.44 -0.58
N GLN A 55 14.56 2.54 0.01
CA GLN A 55 14.97 1.77 1.18
C GLN A 55 14.20 2.19 2.44
N GLU A 56 14.00 3.48 2.69
CA GLU A 56 13.18 3.95 3.82
C GLU A 56 11.72 3.50 3.68
N LEU A 57 11.19 3.47 2.46
CA LEU A 57 9.85 2.92 2.19
C LEU A 57 9.79 1.41 2.47
N ALA A 58 10.78 0.65 2.03
CA ALA A 58 10.90 -0.80 2.30
C ALA A 58 11.08 -1.09 3.80
N GLN A 59 11.84 -0.26 4.50
CA GLN A 59 12.06 -0.35 5.93
C GLN A 59 10.75 -0.09 6.69
N LEU A 60 10.00 0.95 6.31
CA LEU A 60 8.68 1.21 6.89
C LEU A 60 7.74 0.01 6.74
N TYR A 61 7.69 -0.58 5.54
CA TYR A 61 6.88 -1.77 5.29
C TYR A 61 7.29 -2.96 6.17
N SER A 62 8.60 -3.17 6.35
CA SER A 62 9.14 -4.35 7.03
C SER A 62 9.18 -4.24 8.56
N GLU A 63 9.53 -3.06 9.09
CA GLU A 63 9.78 -2.84 10.51
C GLU A 63 8.55 -2.30 11.25
N GLN A 64 7.80 -1.39 10.64
CA GLN A 64 6.60 -0.82 11.25
C GLN A 64 5.34 -1.62 10.91
N GLY A 65 5.41 -2.50 9.92
CA GLY A 65 4.30 -3.31 9.45
C GLY A 65 3.18 -2.49 8.81
N THR A 66 2.04 -3.15 8.58
CA THR A 66 0.89 -2.60 7.85
C THR A 66 -0.39 -2.55 8.67
N ASP A 67 -0.34 -2.71 10.00
CA ASP A 67 -1.53 -2.71 10.87
C ASP A 67 -2.30 -1.38 10.76
N TRP A 68 -1.58 -0.27 10.69
CA TRP A 68 -2.16 1.05 10.46
C TRP A 68 -2.88 1.16 9.10
N CYS A 69 -2.51 0.34 8.11
CA CYS A 69 -3.24 0.30 6.84
C CYS A 69 -4.64 -0.28 7.03
N PHE A 70 -4.75 -1.34 7.84
CA PHE A 70 -6.02 -1.98 8.16
C PHE A 70 -6.93 -1.03 8.93
N GLU A 71 -6.40 -0.32 9.94
CA GLU A 71 -7.18 0.69 10.69
C GLU A 71 -7.77 1.77 9.78
N ILE A 72 -6.98 2.25 8.80
CA ILE A 72 -7.46 3.23 7.82
C ILE A 72 -8.53 2.60 6.92
N ALA A 73 -8.30 1.40 6.40
CA ALA A 73 -9.25 0.70 5.53
C ALA A 73 -10.59 0.44 6.23
N ALA A 74 -10.55 -0.06 7.46
CA ALA A 74 -11.74 -0.31 8.28
C ALA A 74 -12.51 0.98 8.58
N ARG A 75 -11.82 2.10 8.80
CA ARG A 75 -12.46 3.41 9.01
C ARG A 75 -13.07 4.00 7.74
N VAL A 76 -12.36 3.92 6.62
CA VAL A 76 -12.78 4.52 5.33
C VAL A 76 -13.88 3.68 4.67
N ALA A 77 -13.83 2.36 4.83
CA ALA A 77 -14.72 1.42 4.19
C ALA A 77 -15.27 0.37 5.20
N PRO A 78 -16.03 0.78 6.23
CA PRO A 78 -16.46 -0.10 7.32
C PRO A 78 -17.45 -1.19 6.89
N VAL A 79 -18.05 -1.07 5.71
CA VAL A 79 -19.07 -2.00 5.17
C VAL A 79 -18.63 -2.66 3.87
N THR A 80 -17.35 -2.56 3.52
CA THR A 80 -16.79 -3.17 2.29
C THR A 80 -15.61 -4.06 2.64
N PRO A 81 -15.84 -5.33 3.01
CA PRO A 81 -14.76 -6.24 3.39
C PRO A 81 -13.67 -6.42 2.33
N ALA A 82 -14.01 -6.29 1.04
CA ALA A 82 -13.04 -6.33 -0.06
C ALA A 82 -11.98 -5.20 0.03
N ALA A 83 -12.32 -4.08 0.66
CA ALA A 83 -11.37 -2.98 0.89
C ALA A 83 -10.41 -3.24 2.05
N TRP A 84 -10.56 -4.36 2.77
CA TRP A 84 -9.68 -4.75 3.88
C TRP A 84 -8.60 -5.74 3.46
N ASP A 85 -8.57 -6.14 2.19
CA ASP A 85 -7.48 -6.93 1.63
C ASP A 85 -6.21 -6.07 1.49
N MET A 86 -5.32 -6.16 2.48
CA MET A 86 -4.07 -5.39 2.53
C MET A 86 -3.12 -5.74 1.38
N THR A 87 -3.19 -6.96 0.84
CA THR A 87 -2.39 -7.32 -0.34
C THR A 87 -2.80 -6.50 -1.56
N THR A 88 -4.06 -6.06 -1.63
CA THR A 88 -4.57 -5.20 -2.69
C THR A 88 -4.39 -3.72 -2.34
N VAL A 89 -5.05 -3.21 -1.30
CA VAL A 89 -5.12 -1.75 -1.08
C VAL A 89 -3.81 -1.17 -0.54
N ALA A 90 -3.10 -1.88 0.34
CA ALA A 90 -1.80 -1.43 0.84
C ALA A 90 -0.73 -1.65 -0.24
N GLY A 91 -0.70 -2.82 -0.89
CA GLY A 91 0.19 -3.07 -2.02
C GLY A 91 0.09 -1.99 -3.10
N ALA A 92 -1.14 -1.63 -3.52
CA ALA A 92 -1.37 -0.56 -4.47
C ALA A 92 -0.90 0.81 -3.96
N ALA A 93 -1.10 1.14 -2.67
CA ALA A 93 -0.67 2.40 -2.10
C ALA A 93 0.86 2.54 -2.10
N PHE A 94 1.58 1.49 -1.66
CA PHE A 94 3.05 1.47 -1.70
C PHE A 94 3.57 1.53 -3.15
N ALA A 95 2.95 0.82 -4.10
CA ALA A 95 3.32 0.90 -5.51
C ALA A 95 3.11 2.29 -6.12
N ARG A 96 2.04 2.98 -5.73
CA ARG A 96 1.79 4.37 -6.15
C ARG A 96 2.80 5.32 -5.54
N TYR A 97 3.16 5.12 -4.27
CA TYR A 97 4.04 6.03 -3.56
C TYR A 97 5.52 5.85 -3.95
N ALA A 98 5.92 4.66 -4.39
CA ALA A 98 7.27 4.37 -4.87
C ALA A 98 7.59 4.96 -6.26
N ARG A 99 6.62 5.55 -6.95
CA ARG A 99 6.75 6.19 -8.28
C ARG A 99 6.81 7.70 -8.15
#